data_AF-A0A7J7N4R1-F1
#
_entry.id   AF-A0A7J7N4R1-F1
#
_cell.length_a   1.000
_cell.length_b   1.000
_cell.length_c   1.000
_cell.angle_alpha   90.00
_cell.angle_beta   90.00
_cell.angle_gamma   90.00
#
_symmetry.space_group_name_H-M   'P 1'
#
loop_
_entity.id
_entity.type
_entity.pdbx_description
1 polymer ?
#
loop_
_entity_poly.entity_id
_entity_poly.type
_entity_poly.pdbx_seq_one_letter_code
_entity_poly.pdbx_strand_id
1 'polypeptide(L)'
;MALKATMICKRISSRIGARSMSSSWWGNVEPAAKDPILGVTETFLADPSPHKVNVGVGAYRDDNGKPVVLECVREAERRIAGSQNM
;
A
#
# COMPACT_ATOMS: atom_id res chain seq x y z
N MET A 1 15.30 69.96 -7.35
CA MET A 1 16.49 69.08 -7.26
C MET A 1 16.02 67.72 -6.79
N ALA A 2 16.29 66.67 -7.59
CA ALA A 2 16.03 65.25 -7.31
C ALA A 2 14.55 64.82 -7.24
N LEU A 3 14.08 63.68 -7.73
CA LEU A 3 14.64 62.58 -8.52
C LEU A 3 13.40 61.83 -9.06
N LYS A 4 13.27 61.58 -10.36
CA LYS A 4 12.35 60.54 -10.87
C LYS A 4 13.19 59.53 -11.65
N ALA A 5 13.62 58.49 -10.96
CA ALA A 5 14.27 57.34 -11.58
C ALA A 5 13.19 56.45 -12.20
N THR A 6 13.03 56.51 -13.51
CA THR A 6 12.19 55.57 -14.27
C THR A 6 12.96 54.27 -14.42
N MET A 7 12.78 53.35 -13.47
CA MET A 7 13.26 51.97 -13.59
C MET A 7 12.34 51.20 -14.56
N ILE A 8 12.78 51.05 -15.81
CA ILE A 8 12.14 50.13 -16.77
C ILE A 8 12.46 48.70 -16.30
N CYS A 9 11.52 48.09 -15.58
CA CYS A 9 11.56 46.68 -15.24
C CYS A 9 11.19 45.85 -16.48
N LYS A 10 12.19 45.30 -17.20
CA LYS A 10 11.97 44.29 -18.24
C LYS A 10 11.39 43.04 -17.59
N ARG A 11 10.08 42.82 -17.76
CA ARG A 11 9.38 41.59 -17.37
C ARG A 11 9.92 40.43 -18.21
N ILE A 12 10.82 39.64 -17.64
CA ILE A 12 11.22 38.36 -18.23
C ILE A 12 10.00 37.46 -18.13
N SER A 13 9.29 37.31 -19.25
CA SER A 13 8.25 36.30 -19.41
C SER A 13 8.94 34.95 -19.41
N SER A 14 9.01 34.30 -18.25
CA SER A 14 9.35 32.89 -18.17
C SER A 14 8.26 32.13 -18.94
N ARG A 15 8.60 31.63 -20.13
CA ARG A 15 7.78 30.63 -20.79
C ARG A 15 7.85 29.38 -19.92
N ILE A 16 6.90 29.24 -19.00
CA ILE A 16 6.62 27.96 -18.36
C ILE A 16 6.08 27.09 -19.49
N GLY A 17 6.97 26.35 -20.16
CA GLY A 17 6.58 25.30 -21.08
C GLY A 17 5.68 24.34 -20.31
N ALA A 18 4.41 24.25 -20.73
CA ALA A 18 3.49 23.28 -20.17
C ALA A 18 4.11 21.89 -20.40
N ARG A 19 4.57 21.27 -19.31
CA ARG A 19 4.93 19.85 -19.33
C ARG A 19 3.64 19.11 -19.64
N SER A 20 3.56 18.47 -20.81
CA SER A 20 2.50 17.52 -21.10
C SER A 20 2.59 16.41 -20.05
N MET A 21 1.64 16.42 -19.11
CA MET A 21 1.39 15.31 -18.21
C MET A 21 0.91 14.16 -19.10
N SER A 22 1.81 13.29 -19.55
CA SER A 22 1.37 12.00 -20.11
C SER A 22 0.51 11.33 -19.05
N SER A 23 -0.72 10.95 -19.44
CA SER A 23 -1.55 10.06 -18.64
C SER A 23 -0.70 8.86 -18.23
N SER A 24 -0.63 8.59 -16.92
CA SER A 24 -0.04 7.35 -16.40
C SER A 24 -0.58 6.17 -17.20
N TRP A 25 0.27 5.19 -17.53
CA TRP A 25 -0.12 3.96 -18.21
C TRP A 25 -1.35 3.29 -17.54
N TRP A 26 -1.52 3.50 -16.24
CA TRP A 26 -2.61 2.99 -15.42
C TRP A 26 -3.73 4.02 -15.11
N GLY A 27 -3.68 5.21 -15.71
CA GLY A 27 -4.58 6.32 -15.38
C GLY A 27 -6.05 6.06 -15.68
N ASN A 28 -6.35 5.05 -16.50
CA ASN A 28 -7.72 4.64 -16.87
C ASN A 28 -8.13 3.31 -16.22
N VAL A 29 -7.35 2.78 -15.28
CA VAL A 29 -7.71 1.53 -14.60
C VAL A 29 -8.56 1.84 -13.39
N GLU A 30 -9.84 1.47 -13.50
CA GLU A 30 -10.79 1.55 -12.40
C GLU A 30 -10.49 0.49 -11.33
N PRO A 31 -10.66 0.81 -10.04
CA PRO A 31 -10.56 -0.16 -8.97
C PRO A 31 -11.55 -1.31 -9.12
N ALA A 32 -11.10 -2.53 -8.81
CA ALA A 32 -12.00 -3.68 -8.75
C ALA A 32 -13.02 -3.53 -7.61
N ALA A 33 -14.21 -4.13 -7.79
CA ALA A 33 -15.21 -4.20 -6.73
C ALA A 33 -14.64 -4.92 -5.51
N LYS A 34 -14.95 -4.39 -4.32
CA LYS A 34 -14.47 -4.93 -3.06
C LYS A 34 -15.10 -6.28 -2.76
N ASP A 35 -14.28 -7.27 -2.40
CA ASP A 35 -14.77 -8.60 -2.03
C ASP A 35 -15.54 -8.53 -0.69
N PRO A 36 -16.79 -9.03 -0.62
CA PRO A 36 -17.57 -9.10 0.61
C PRO A 36 -16.84 -9.74 1.80
N ILE A 37 -15.93 -10.69 1.58
CA ILE A 37 -15.17 -11.33 2.67
C ILE A 37 -14.22 -10.36 3.38
N LEU A 38 -13.75 -9.33 2.66
CA LEU A 38 -12.87 -8.31 3.23
C LEU A 38 -13.64 -7.45 4.24
N GLY A 39 -14.94 -7.20 4.01
CA GLY A 39 -15.78 -6.44 4.94
C GLY A 39 -15.94 -7.11 6.31
N VAL A 40 -15.96 -8.45 6.34
CA VAL A 40 -16.02 -9.23 7.60
C VAL A 40 -14.75 -9.01 8.42
N THR A 41 -13.59 -9.05 7.75
CA THR A 41 -12.29 -8.84 8.42
C THR A 41 -12.14 -7.41 8.92
N GLU A 42 -12.58 -6.41 8.15
CA GLU A 42 -12.55 -5.01 8.57
C GLU A 42 -13.43 -4.74 9.79
N THR A 43 -14.64 -5.30 9.81
CA THR A 43 -15.54 -5.18 10.96
C THR A 43 -14.95 -5.86 12.19
N PHE A 44 -14.36 -7.05 12.01
CA PHE A 44 -13.65 -7.75 13.08
C PHE A 44 -12.47 -6.94 13.62
N LEU A 45 -11.69 -6.28 12.76
CA LEU A 45 -10.56 -5.45 13.20
C LEU A 45 -11.02 -4.18 13.93
N ALA A 46 -12.14 -3.57 13.50
CA ALA A 46 -12.69 -2.37 14.10
C ALA A 46 -13.35 -2.58 15.47
N ASP A 47 -13.80 -3.79 15.80
CA ASP A 47 -14.43 -4.11 17.09
C ASP A 47 -13.41 -4.02 18.25
N PRO A 48 -13.63 -3.20 19.29
CA PRO A 48 -12.74 -3.10 20.45
C PRO A 48 -12.89 -4.25 21.46
N SER A 49 -13.87 -5.15 21.28
CA SER A 49 -14.14 -6.24 22.22
C SER A 49 -12.92 -7.14 22.45
N PRO A 50 -12.52 -7.41 23.71
CA PRO A 50 -11.40 -8.29 24.02
C PRO A 50 -11.70 -9.78 23.79
N HIS A 51 -12.97 -10.15 23.58
CA HIS A 51 -13.42 -11.54 23.42
C HIS A 51 -13.94 -11.84 22.01
N LYS A 52 -13.60 -11.01 21.01
CA LYS A 52 -13.99 -11.23 19.62
C LYS A 52 -13.27 -12.43 19.01
N VAL A 53 -13.99 -13.21 18.18
CA VAL A 53 -13.45 -14.36 17.45
C VAL A 53 -13.74 -14.23 15.96
N ASN A 54 -12.73 -14.42 15.12
CA ASN A 54 -12.89 -14.39 13.67
C ASN A 54 -13.12 -15.82 13.13
N VAL A 55 -14.36 -16.10 12.70
CA VAL A 55 -14.77 -17.37 12.07
C VAL A 55 -14.79 -17.32 10.54
N GLY A 56 -14.47 -16.17 9.94
CA GLY A 56 -14.47 -15.99 8.49
C GLY A 56 -13.20 -16.47 7.78
N VAL A 57 -12.09 -16.60 8.51
CA VAL A 57 -10.82 -17.07 7.95
C VAL A 57 -10.80 -18.60 7.90
N GLY A 58 -10.86 -19.16 6.68
CA GLY A 58 -10.82 -20.61 6.43
C GLY A 58 -9.42 -21.23 6.59
N ALA A 59 -8.76 -21.01 7.72
CA ALA A 59 -7.44 -21.56 8.02
C ALA A 59 -7.37 -22.13 9.44
N TYR A 60 -6.60 -23.21 9.61
CA TYR A 60 -6.35 -23.79 10.91
C TYR A 60 -5.51 -22.87 11.79
N ARG A 61 -5.95 -22.71 13.04
CA ARG A 61 -5.30 -21.87 14.04
C ARG A 61 -5.04 -22.66 15.32
N ASP A 62 -4.02 -22.25 16.06
CA ASP A 62 -3.73 -22.78 17.40
C ASP A 62 -4.67 -22.16 18.45
N ASP A 63 -4.50 -22.58 19.71
CA ASP A 63 -5.29 -22.08 20.85
C ASP A 63 -5.13 -20.57 21.10
N ASN A 64 -4.08 -19.95 20.55
CA ASN A 64 -3.83 -18.52 20.63
C ASN A 64 -4.35 -17.77 19.39
N GLY A 65 -5.04 -18.46 18.48
CA GLY A 65 -5.56 -17.89 17.24
C GLY A 65 -4.47 -17.60 16.18
N LYS A 66 -3.26 -18.15 16.30
CA LYS A 66 -2.20 -18.00 15.30
C LYS A 66 -2.27 -19.10 14.24
N PRO A 67 -1.82 -18.83 12.99
CA PRO A 67 -1.75 -19.86 11.96
C PRO A 67 -0.84 -21.02 12.37
N VAL A 68 -1.32 -22.25 12.16
CA VAL A 68 -0.52 -23.46 12.43
C VAL A 68 0.33 -23.79 11.20
N VAL A 69 1.64 -23.80 11.37
CA VAL A 69 2.57 -24.39 10.40
C VAL A 69 3.00 -25.76 10.94
N LEU A 70 2.97 -26.78 10.10
CA LEU A 70 3.37 -28.13 10.47
C LEU A 70 4.89 -28.25 10.59
N GLU A 71 5.36 -29.12 11.49
CA GLU A 71 6.80 -29.29 11.72
C GLU A 71 7.54 -29.83 10.48
N CYS A 72 6.90 -30.71 9.72
CA CYS A 72 7.46 -31.21 8.45
C CYS A 72 7.68 -30.10 7.41
N VAL A 73 6.82 -29.07 7.41
CA VAL A 73 6.95 -27.91 6.51
C VAL A 73 8.13 -27.05 6.96
N ARG A 74 8.27 -26.77 8.26
CA ARG A 74 9.42 -26.03 8.80
C ARG A 74 10.75 -26.74 8.54
N GLU A 75 10.78 -28.06 8.68
CA GLU A 75 11.93 -28.89 8.34
C GLU A 75 12.31 -28.75 6.86
N ALA A 76 11.32 -28.84 5.96
CA ALA A 76 11.53 -28.67 4.53
C ALA A 76 12.04 -27.25 4.19
N GLU A 77 11.45 -26.21 4.78
CA GLU A 77 11.91 -24.83 4.63
C GLU A 77 13.37 -24.66 5.04
N ARG A 78 13.78 -25.26 6.17
CA ARG A 78 15.18 -25.19 6.64
C ARG A 78 16.14 -25.87 5.67
N ARG A 79 15.76 -27.00 5.09
CA ARG A 79 16.57 -27.70 4.07
C ARG A 79 16.69 -26.86 2.81
N ILE A 80 15.60 -26.27 2.32
CA ILE A 80 15.59 -25.44 1.12
C ILE A 80 16.37 -24.14 1.35
N ALA A 81 16.20 -23.48 2.49
CA ALA A 81 16.91 -22.26 2.85
C ALA A 81 18.41 -22.51 3.11
N GLY A 82 18.76 -23.66 3.71
CA GLY A 82 20.15 -24.10 3.87
C GLY A 82 20.79 -24.64 2.59
N SER A 83 19.99 -24.93 1.55
CA SER A 83 20.44 -25.41 0.23
C SER A 83 20.53 -24.29 -0.81
N GLN A 84 20.51 -23.02 -0.40
CA GLN A 84 20.77 -21.89 -1.27
C GLN A 84 22.26 -21.86 -1.66
N ASN A 85 22.59 -22.62 -2.71
CA ASN A 85 23.76 -22.53 -3.57
C ASN A 85 25.15 -22.76 -2.92
N MET A 86 25.66 -23.99 -3.06
CA MET A 86 27.07 -24.22 -3.41
C MET A 86 27.12 -24.75 -4.84
#